data_AF-A0A3N9RU86-F1
#
_entry.id   AF-A0A3N9RU86-F1
#
_cell.length_a   1.000
_cell.length_b   1.000
_cell.length_c   1.000
_cell.angle_alpha   90.00
_cell.angle_beta   90.00
_cell.angle_gamma   90.00
#
_symmetry.space_group_name_H-M   'P 1'
#
loop_
_entity.id
_entity.type
_entity.pdbx_description
1 polymer ?
#
loop_
_entity_poly.entity_id
_entity_poly.type
_entity_poly.pdbx_seq_one_letter_code
_entity_poly.pdbx_strand_id
1 'polypeptide(L)'
;MPRHFAACPQARRRVWRPRIVCIREYRAMRKWHRWTTVFFGIFMLWMAVTGIASHVTALWPAGEAPPASAQMAAPAGFHCPETMTCKPKAPKGGMRAWVGMFHHLHSGETFGPLGTAISLLTGCALLFFSISGLWMYLQMWRNRKQRGLKPGWFWP
;
A
#
# COMPACT_ATOMS: atom_id res chain seq x y z
N MET A 1 -38.98 30.15 -11.15
CA MET A 1 -38.70 28.73 -11.46
C MET A 1 -37.49 28.24 -10.65
N PRO A 2 -37.66 27.49 -9.55
CA PRO A 2 -36.56 26.85 -8.86
C PRO A 2 -36.44 25.37 -9.29
N ARG A 3 -35.20 24.97 -9.61
CA ARG A 3 -34.83 23.63 -10.07
C ARG A 3 -34.95 22.60 -8.94
N HIS A 4 -35.54 21.47 -9.27
CA HIS A 4 -35.68 20.29 -8.41
C HIS A 4 -34.31 19.76 -7.95
N PHE A 5 -34.07 19.76 -6.64
CA PHE A 5 -33.04 18.92 -6.01
C PHE A 5 -33.57 17.49 -5.89
N ALA A 6 -33.07 16.60 -6.76
CA ALA A 6 -33.39 15.17 -6.71
C ALA A 6 -32.92 14.54 -5.39
N ALA A 7 -33.82 13.80 -4.77
CA ALA A 7 -33.72 13.22 -3.43
C ALA A 7 -32.68 12.09 -3.34
N CYS A 8 -31.91 12.07 -2.25
CA CYS A 8 -31.15 10.90 -1.80
C CYS A 8 -32.15 9.88 -1.19
N PRO A 9 -32.20 8.61 -1.66
CA PRO A 9 -33.17 7.63 -1.16
C PRO A 9 -32.90 7.27 0.30
N GLN A 10 -33.77 7.79 1.17
CA GLN A 10 -33.85 7.53 2.61
C GLN A 10 -34.56 6.19 2.85
N ALA A 11 -33.83 5.09 2.79
CA ALA A 11 -34.34 3.80 3.26
C ALA A 11 -34.25 3.75 4.80
N ARG A 12 -35.32 4.25 5.44
CA ARG A 12 -35.96 3.74 6.66
C ARG A 12 -35.03 2.99 7.65
N ARG A 13 -34.41 3.70 8.60
CA ARG A 13 -34.10 3.19 9.95
C ARG A 13 -33.99 4.34 10.94
N ARG A 14 -34.73 4.20 12.04
CA ARG A 14 -35.02 5.18 13.09
C ARG A 14 -33.77 5.49 13.94
N VAL A 15 -32.91 6.41 13.49
CA VAL A 15 -32.05 7.14 14.41
C VAL A 15 -32.04 8.60 13.96
N TRP A 16 -32.54 9.45 14.82
CA TRP A 16 -32.58 10.91 14.71
C TRP A 16 -31.16 11.49 14.63
N ARG A 17 -30.48 11.37 13.48
CA ARG A 17 -29.39 12.30 13.15
C ARG A 17 -29.96 13.39 12.25
N PRO A 18 -29.84 14.68 12.62
CA PRO A 18 -30.34 15.77 11.78
C PRO A 18 -29.68 15.68 10.40
N ARG A 19 -30.48 15.78 9.33
CA ARG A 19 -30.02 15.77 7.92
C ARG A 19 -28.79 16.66 7.66
N ILE A 20 -28.62 17.74 8.42
CA ILE A 20 -27.52 18.71 8.32
C ILE A 20 -26.17 18.11 8.77
N VAL A 21 -26.16 17.30 9.83
CA VAL A 21 -24.94 16.72 10.42
C VAL A 21 -24.31 15.71 9.46
N CYS A 22 -25.14 14.85 8.86
CA CYS A 22 -24.69 13.84 7.90
C CYS A 22 -24.12 14.47 6.60
N ILE A 23 -24.72 15.55 6.08
CA ILE A 23 -24.23 16.23 4.87
C ILE A 23 -22.91 16.97 5.15
N ARG A 24 -22.77 17.61 6.33
CA ARG A 24 -21.54 18.31 6.72
C ARG A 24 -20.38 17.35 6.97
N GLU A 25 -20.61 16.23 7.66
CA GLU A 25 -19.63 15.16 7.83
C GLU A 25 -19.22 14.55 6.48
N TYR A 26 -20.15 14.31 5.55
CA TYR A 26 -19.80 13.76 4.22
C TYR A 26 -19.02 14.74 3.33
N ARG A 27 -19.26 16.06 3.43
CA ARG A 27 -18.50 17.08 2.70
C ARG A 27 -17.10 17.27 3.29
N ALA A 28 -16.99 17.22 4.62
CA ALA A 28 -15.72 17.26 5.34
C ALA A 28 -14.88 16.00 5.07
N MET A 29 -15.45 14.80 5.20
CA MET A 29 -14.76 13.52 4.94
C MET A 29 -14.27 13.41 3.50
N ARG A 30 -15.03 13.88 2.50
CA ARG A 30 -14.57 13.87 1.10
C ARG A 30 -13.46 14.88 0.82
N LYS A 31 -13.53 16.08 1.40
CA LYS A 31 -12.47 17.10 1.23
C LYS A 31 -11.18 16.67 1.95
N TRP A 32 -11.32 16.15 3.16
CA TRP A 32 -10.21 15.68 3.99
C TRP A 32 -9.56 14.45 3.36
N HIS A 33 -10.34 13.44 2.97
CA HIS A 33 -9.85 12.27 2.26
C HIS A 33 -9.15 12.67 0.95
N ARG A 34 -9.74 13.56 0.14
CA ARG A 34 -9.08 14.03 -1.10
C ARG A 34 -7.71 14.66 -0.84
N TRP A 35 -7.59 15.48 0.20
CA TRP A 35 -6.33 16.17 0.50
C TRP A 35 -5.30 15.22 1.13
N THR A 36 -5.73 14.30 2.00
CA THR A 36 -4.83 13.28 2.56
C THR A 36 -4.36 12.30 1.49
N THR A 37 -5.19 11.88 0.53
CA THR A 37 -4.76 10.98 -0.55
C THR A 37 -3.75 11.65 -1.49
N VAL A 38 -3.87 12.97 -1.74
CA VAL A 38 -2.86 13.68 -2.56
C VAL A 38 -1.50 13.68 -1.88
N PHE A 39 -1.46 13.98 -0.58
CA PHE A 39 -0.21 14.03 0.17
C PHE A 39 0.39 12.62 0.40
N PHE A 40 -0.36 11.73 1.03
CA PHE A 40 0.10 10.37 1.33
C PHE A 40 0.20 9.49 0.07
N GLY A 41 -0.52 9.80 -0.99
CA GLY A 41 -0.48 9.06 -2.25
C GLY A 41 0.89 9.09 -2.91
N ILE A 42 1.64 10.19 -2.79
CA ILE A 42 3.01 10.29 -3.29
C ILE A 42 3.92 9.31 -2.53
N PHE A 43 3.83 9.30 -1.20
CA PHE A 43 4.61 8.37 -0.36
C PHE A 43 4.19 6.91 -0.59
N MET A 44 2.90 6.64 -0.72
CA MET A 44 2.41 5.30 -1.04
C MET A 44 2.90 4.84 -2.42
N LEU A 45 2.91 5.72 -3.42
CA LEU A 45 3.44 5.41 -4.75
C LEU A 45 4.94 5.11 -4.69
N TRP A 46 5.72 5.94 -3.99
CA TRP A 46 7.14 5.69 -3.75
C TRP A 46 7.40 4.33 -3.10
N MET A 47 6.66 4.01 -2.04
CA MET A 47 6.76 2.74 -1.32
C MET A 47 6.40 1.55 -2.23
N ALA A 48 5.37 1.69 -3.06
CA ALA A 48 5.00 0.68 -4.05
C ALA A 48 6.10 0.48 -5.10
N VAL A 49 6.64 1.55 -5.66
CA VAL A 49 7.70 1.48 -6.70
C VAL A 49 8.96 0.83 -6.15
N THR A 50 9.42 1.25 -4.97
CA THR A 50 10.63 0.70 -4.33
C THR A 50 10.46 -0.75 -3.90
N GLY A 51 9.26 -1.13 -3.41
CA GLY A 51 8.94 -2.52 -3.08
C GLY A 51 8.85 -3.41 -4.32
N ILE A 52 8.24 -2.95 -5.41
CA ILE A 52 8.22 -3.69 -6.67
C ILE A 52 9.65 -3.84 -7.21
N ALA A 53 10.45 -2.77 -7.17
CA ALA A 53 11.84 -2.82 -7.63
C ALA A 53 12.70 -3.83 -6.84
N SER A 54 12.51 -3.94 -5.52
CA SER A 54 13.24 -4.94 -4.72
C SER A 54 12.84 -6.37 -5.11
N HIS A 55 11.56 -6.63 -5.38
CA HIS A 55 11.10 -7.93 -5.86
C HIS A 55 11.56 -8.25 -7.28
N VAL A 56 11.48 -7.28 -8.21
CA VAL A 56 11.94 -7.45 -9.59
C VAL A 56 13.43 -7.76 -9.62
N THR A 57 14.23 -7.04 -8.84
CA THR A 57 15.68 -7.32 -8.75
C THR A 57 16.00 -8.63 -8.05
N ALA A 58 15.16 -9.06 -7.10
CA ALA A 58 15.31 -10.35 -6.42
C ALA A 58 14.94 -11.55 -7.32
N LEU A 59 14.03 -11.34 -8.28
CA LEU A 59 13.61 -12.34 -9.25
C LEU A 59 14.42 -12.28 -10.55
N TRP A 60 15.24 -11.24 -10.74
CA TRP A 60 16.04 -11.09 -11.95
C TRP A 60 16.97 -12.30 -12.17
N PRO A 61 17.02 -12.88 -13.38
CA PRO A 61 17.89 -13.99 -13.68
C PRO A 61 19.33 -13.66 -13.28
N ALA A 62 19.95 -14.52 -12.47
CA ALA A 62 21.39 -14.48 -12.38
C ALA A 62 21.90 -14.93 -13.76
N GLY A 63 22.45 -14.01 -14.56
CA GLY A 63 23.33 -14.43 -15.66
C GLY A 63 24.42 -15.37 -15.12
N GLU A 64 25.05 -16.13 -16.02
CA GLU A 64 26.02 -17.20 -15.76
C GLU A 64 26.59 -17.21 -14.34
N ALA A 65 26.36 -18.32 -13.61
CA ALA A 65 26.81 -18.46 -12.23
C ALA A 65 28.25 -17.95 -12.12
N PRO A 66 28.54 -17.01 -11.19
CA PRO A 66 29.90 -16.55 -11.00
C PRO A 66 30.78 -17.78 -10.78
N PRO A 67 32.00 -17.82 -11.33
CA PRO A 67 32.92 -18.94 -11.09
C PRO A 67 32.99 -19.21 -9.58
N ALA A 68 33.26 -20.45 -9.17
CA ALA A 68 33.32 -20.81 -7.75
C ALA A 68 34.25 -19.90 -6.90
N SER A 69 35.15 -19.14 -7.56
CA SER A 69 35.99 -18.08 -6.98
C SER A 69 35.29 -16.73 -6.69
N ALA A 70 34.15 -16.45 -7.31
CA ALA A 70 33.33 -15.24 -7.14
C ALA A 70 32.13 -15.45 -6.20
N GLN A 71 31.89 -16.69 -5.78
CA GLN A 71 31.35 -16.92 -4.44
C GLN A 71 32.43 -16.37 -3.51
N MET A 72 32.26 -15.14 -3.01
CA MET A 72 33.07 -14.66 -1.90
C MET A 72 32.98 -15.76 -0.85
N ALA A 73 34.07 -16.53 -0.74
CA ALA A 73 34.17 -17.65 0.16
C ALA A 73 33.68 -17.14 1.51
N ALA A 74 32.74 -17.85 2.11
CA ALA A 74 32.35 -17.59 3.48
C ALA A 74 33.66 -17.35 4.27
N PRO A 75 33.79 -16.22 5.00
CA PRO A 75 35.05 -15.89 5.66
C PRO A 75 35.50 -17.12 6.45
N ALA A 76 36.77 -17.50 6.33
CA ALA A 76 37.27 -18.75 6.89
C ALA A 76 36.82 -18.91 8.36
N GLY A 77 35.91 -19.86 8.61
CA GLY A 77 35.26 -20.08 9.91
C GLY A 77 33.75 -19.80 9.99
N PHE A 78 33.11 -19.21 8.96
CA PHE A 78 31.64 -19.09 8.93
C PHE A 78 31.00 -20.42 8.51
N HIS A 79 30.74 -21.26 9.51
CA HIS A 79 29.91 -22.45 9.35
C HIS A 79 28.45 -22.07 9.52
N CYS A 80 27.63 -22.39 8.52
CA CYS A 80 26.19 -22.20 8.69
C CYS A 80 25.69 -23.19 9.75
N PRO A 81 25.14 -22.73 10.88
CA PRO A 81 24.61 -23.65 11.88
C PRO A 81 23.43 -24.43 11.30
N GLU A 82 23.26 -25.67 11.75
CA GLU A 82 22.29 -26.63 11.21
C GLU A 82 20.82 -26.15 11.31
N THR A 83 20.57 -25.15 12.16
CA THR A 83 19.26 -24.53 12.38
C THR A 83 18.96 -23.35 11.43
N MET A 84 19.89 -22.94 10.57
CA MET A 84 19.77 -21.74 9.73
C MET A 84 20.08 -22.04 8.27
N THR A 85 19.42 -21.32 7.36
CA THR A 85 19.74 -21.34 5.93
C THR A 85 20.56 -20.12 5.57
N CYS A 86 21.86 -20.30 5.36
CA CYS A 86 22.75 -19.22 4.94
C CYS A 86 22.66 -19.05 3.43
N LYS A 87 22.17 -17.89 2.99
CA LYS A 87 22.15 -17.54 1.56
C LYS A 87 23.33 -16.61 1.24
N PRO A 88 24.18 -16.95 0.26
CA PRO A 88 25.29 -16.08 -0.12
C PRO A 88 24.75 -14.75 -0.66
N LYS A 89 25.41 -13.65 -0.28
CA LYS A 89 25.10 -12.31 -0.80
C LYS A 89 25.36 -12.29 -2.31
N ALA A 90 24.44 -11.69 -3.07
CA ALA A 90 24.59 -11.59 -4.52
C ALA A 90 25.91 -10.85 -4.88
N PRO A 91 26.63 -11.30 -5.92
CA PRO A 91 27.88 -10.68 -6.35
C PRO A 91 27.65 -9.22 -6.76
N LYS A 92 28.60 -8.35 -6.40
CA LYS A 92 28.56 -6.92 -6.75
C LYS A 92 28.69 -6.77 -8.26
N GLY A 93 27.63 -6.33 -8.94
CA GLY A 93 27.62 -6.08 -10.39
C GLY A 93 26.35 -6.49 -11.12
N GLY A 94 25.55 -7.42 -10.57
CA GLY A 94 24.28 -7.84 -11.18
C GLY A 94 23.05 -7.08 -10.64
N MET A 95 21.91 -7.13 -11.35
CA MET A 95 20.64 -6.55 -10.88
C MET A 95 20.22 -7.05 -9.49
N ARG A 96 20.57 -8.29 -9.14
CA ARG A 96 20.34 -8.90 -7.81
C ARG A 96 21.11 -8.21 -6.68
N ALA A 97 22.18 -7.47 -6.97
CA ALA A 97 22.94 -6.70 -5.97
C ALA A 97 22.17 -5.45 -5.49
N TRP A 98 21.26 -4.94 -6.32
CA TRP A 98 20.46 -3.75 -6.03
C TRP A 98 19.29 -4.02 -5.08
N VAL A 99 18.95 -5.28 -4.86
CA VAL A 99 17.89 -5.71 -3.91
C VAL A 99 18.11 -5.06 -2.55
N GLY A 100 19.34 -5.12 -2.02
CA GLY A 100 19.66 -4.53 -0.73
C GLY A 100 19.43 -3.02 -0.70
N MET A 101 19.86 -2.30 -1.74
CA MET A 101 19.64 -0.86 -1.85
C MET A 101 18.14 -0.53 -1.87
N PHE A 102 17.35 -1.22 -2.68
CA PHE A 102 15.90 -0.99 -2.75
C PHE A 102 15.22 -1.30 -1.41
N HIS A 103 15.68 -2.32 -0.68
CA HIS A 103 15.18 -2.59 0.67
C HIS A 103 15.48 -1.46 1.66
N HIS A 104 16.69 -0.90 1.68
CA HIS A 104 16.99 0.24 2.55
C HIS A 104 16.21 1.49 2.17
N LEU A 105 16.01 1.71 0.86
CA LEU A 105 15.25 2.85 0.36
C LEU A 105 13.76 2.74 0.67
N HIS A 106 13.21 1.52 0.60
CA HIS A 106 11.84 1.20 0.99
C HIS A 106 11.64 1.28 2.51
N SER A 107 12.56 0.76 3.32
CA SER A 107 12.46 0.85 4.79
C SER A 107 12.63 2.29 5.30
N GLY A 108 13.21 3.18 4.50
CA GLY A 108 13.51 4.56 4.89
C GLY A 108 14.78 4.68 5.74
N GLU A 109 15.49 3.58 5.98
CA GLU A 109 16.73 3.56 6.76
C GLU A 109 17.84 4.38 6.10
N THR A 110 17.79 4.56 4.77
CA THR A 110 18.70 5.45 4.04
C THR A 110 18.65 6.90 4.54
N PHE A 111 17.52 7.33 5.10
CA PHE A 111 17.34 8.67 5.67
C PHE A 111 17.41 8.67 7.20
N GLY A 112 17.85 7.56 7.81
CA GLY A 112 17.97 7.40 9.26
C GLY A 112 16.60 7.31 9.99
N PRO A 113 16.57 7.60 11.29
CA PRO A 113 15.37 7.42 12.13
C PRO A 113 14.13 8.19 11.63
N LEU A 114 14.35 9.35 11.02
CA LEU A 114 13.27 10.16 10.46
C LEU A 114 12.61 9.47 9.25
N GLY A 115 13.42 8.87 8.37
CA GLY A 115 12.91 8.12 7.22
C GLY A 115 12.10 6.90 7.64
N THR A 116 12.59 6.16 8.65
CA THR A 116 11.86 5.02 9.23
C THR A 116 10.53 5.46 9.84
N ALA A 117 10.49 6.58 10.55
CA ALA A 117 9.24 7.12 11.12
C ALA A 117 8.23 7.50 10.02
N ILE A 118 8.68 8.14 8.94
CA ILE A 118 7.83 8.49 7.79
C ILE A 118 7.33 7.22 7.08
N SER A 119 8.17 6.20 6.94
CA SER A 119 7.79 4.89 6.36
C SER A 119 6.70 4.21 7.20
N LEU A 120 6.85 4.22 8.53
CA LEU A 120 5.83 3.71 9.45
C LEU A 120 4.51 4.47 9.33
N LEU A 121 4.55 5.81 9.31
CA LEU A 121 3.36 6.64 9.13
C LEU A 121 2.68 6.39 7.78
N THR A 122 3.46 6.15 6.73
CA THR A 122 2.96 5.80 5.40
C THR A 122 2.26 4.44 5.42
N GLY A 123 2.80 3.45 6.15
CA GLY A 123 2.14 2.16 6.38
C GLY A 123 0.80 2.31 7.10
N CYS A 124 0.75 3.12 8.16
CA CYS A 124 -0.49 3.45 8.86
C CYS A 124 -1.50 4.14 7.94
N ALA A 125 -1.04 5.07 7.09
CA ALA A 125 -1.89 5.74 6.11
C ALA A 125 -2.46 4.74 5.09
N LEU A 126 -1.67 3.79 4.60
CA LEU A 126 -2.11 2.75 3.66
C LEU A 126 -3.22 1.88 4.28
N LEU A 127 -3.08 1.49 5.56
CA LEU A 127 -4.14 0.77 6.28
C LEU A 127 -5.41 1.60 6.38
N PHE A 128 -5.29 2.89 6.76
CA PHE A 128 -6.44 3.79 6.82
C PHE A 128 -7.16 3.92 5.47
N PHE A 129 -6.43 4.14 4.37
CA PHE A 129 -7.01 4.26 3.03
C PHE A 129 -7.64 2.95 2.56
N SER A 130 -7.02 1.81 2.86
CA SER A 130 -7.55 0.48 2.52
C SER A 130 -8.88 0.21 3.22
N ILE A 131 -8.95 0.47 4.53
CA ILE A 131 -10.18 0.30 5.32
C ILE A 131 -11.25 1.29 4.87
N SER A 132 -10.88 2.56 4.65
CA SER A 132 -11.80 3.61 4.22
C SER A 132 -12.40 3.31 2.84
N GLY A 133 -11.57 2.90 1.87
CA GLY A 133 -12.00 2.52 0.54
C GLY A 133 -12.91 1.30 0.56
N LEU A 134 -12.53 0.26 1.32
CA LEU A 134 -13.35 -0.94 1.47
C LEU A 134 -14.71 -0.64 2.13
N TRP A 135 -14.73 0.19 3.17
CA TRP A 135 -15.98 0.61 3.81
C TRP A 135 -16.91 1.33 2.83
N MET A 136 -16.39 2.25 2.02
CA MET A 136 -17.17 2.94 1.00
C MET A 136 -17.70 1.96 -0.06
N TYR A 137 -16.87 1.00 -0.48
CA TYR A 137 -17.28 -0.06 -1.40
C TYR A 137 -18.43 -0.90 -0.83
N LEU A 138 -18.31 -1.35 0.42
CA LEU A 138 -19.35 -2.10 1.12
C LEU A 138 -20.63 -1.26 1.31
N GLN A 139 -20.51 0.04 1.58
CA GLN A 139 -21.67 0.92 1.68
C GLN A 139 -22.44 1.00 0.36
N MET A 140 -21.73 1.15 -0.77
CA MET A 140 -22.34 1.15 -2.10
C MET A 140 -22.99 -0.21 -2.42
N TRP A 141 -22.31 -1.30 -2.11
CA TRP A 141 -22.81 -2.67 -2.29
C TRP A 141 -24.12 -2.90 -1.51
N ARG A 142 -24.16 -2.54 -0.22
CA ARG A 142 -25.35 -2.66 0.64
C ARG A 142 -26.50 -1.82 0.10
N ASN A 143 -26.23 -0.61 -0.37
CA ASN A 143 -27.25 0.27 -0.96
C ASN A 143 -27.84 -0.30 -2.26
N ARG A 144 -27.06 -1.02 -3.09
CA ARG A 144 -27.59 -1.71 -4.27
C ARG A 144 -28.48 -2.90 -3.90
N LYS A 145 -28.04 -3.72 -2.95
CA LYS A 145 -28.84 -4.84 -2.42
C LYS A 145 -30.20 -4.36 -1.90
N GLN A 146 -30.23 -3.21 -1.22
CA GLN A 146 -31.48 -2.61 -0.72
C GLN A 146 -32.40 -2.07 -1.82
N ARG A 147 -31.86 -1.74 -3.00
CA ARG A 147 -32.61 -1.18 -4.13
C ARG A 147 -32.94 -2.20 -5.21
N GLY A 148 -32.63 -3.49 -5.00
CA GLY A 148 -32.84 -4.54 -6.00
C GLY A 148 -32.03 -4.34 -7.29
N LEU A 149 -30.98 -3.52 -7.25
CA LEU A 149 -30.11 -3.29 -8.40
C LEU A 149 -29.22 -4.52 -8.61
N LYS A 150 -28.97 -4.91 -9.87
CA LYS A 150 -28.14 -6.06 -10.22
C LYS A 150 -26.79 -5.99 -9.48
N PRO A 151 -26.36 -7.06 -8.78
CA PRO A 151 -25.09 -7.09 -8.07
C PRO A 151 -23.93 -7.29 -9.07
N GLY A 152 -23.36 -6.20 -9.57
CA GLY A 152 -22.11 -6.21 -10.34
C GLY A 152 -20.89 -6.08 -9.42
N TRP A 153 -19.85 -6.89 -9.65
CA TRP A 153 -18.62 -6.95 -8.85
C TRP A 153 -17.60 -5.86 -9.20
N PHE A 154 -17.59 -5.37 -10.43
CA PHE A 154 -16.76 -4.26 -10.89
C PHE A 154 -17.66 -3.36 -11.74
N TRP A 155 -17.54 -2.04 -11.64
CA TRP A 155 -18.39 -1.14 -12.43
C TRP A 155 -17.90 -1.13 -13.89
N PRO A 156 -18.75 -1.31 -14.92
CA PRO A 156 -20.23 -1.38 -14.94
C PRO A 156 -20.85 -2.76 -14.67
#